data_AF-A0A119HFM7-F1
#
_entry.id   AF-A0A119HFM7-F1
#
_cell.length_a   1.000
_cell.length_b   1.000
_cell.length_c   1.000
_cell.angle_alpha   90.00
_cell.angle_beta   90.00
_cell.angle_gamma   90.00
#
_symmetry.space_group_name_H-M   'P 1'
#
loop_
_entity.id
_entity.type
_entity.pdbx_description
1 polymer ?
#
loop_
_entity_poly.entity_id
_entity_poly.type
_entity_poly.pdbx_seq_one_letter_code
_entity_poly.pdbx_strand_id
1 'polypeptide(L)'
;METETNPIHLNADQKEVALRKIRELQQHVGTLSSVLNSPHFDESGLNSQLATNVLKVSEYSLADLCKLLGIVTDTTAEREQRNADLRKANMRIRELETQLGNTQGPDVTQSCIKVMYDQLNSWWDLEGFGHISSISFQRYCCVVDFSCMLTGDFRIIDSDTPVSDKERKAQWLKSLGERGFVLVEEDRDWEILDCDASRKTLIDLITTRIPSAKITKIENFSRHNAEGFTLRGIQVYIHDIADITRLPQKPKKPSSR
;
A
#
# COMPACT_ATOMS: atom_id res chain seq x y z
N MET A 1 34.18 -1.51 43.33
CA MET A 1 34.52 -0.37 42.46
C MET A 1 33.95 0.86 43.12
N GLU A 2 34.82 1.77 43.57
CA GLU A 2 34.42 3.08 44.07
C GLU A 2 33.76 3.85 42.91
N THR A 3 32.50 4.22 43.06
CA THR A 3 31.86 5.17 42.14
C THR A 3 32.46 6.54 42.42
N GLU A 4 33.37 6.99 41.55
CA GLU A 4 33.82 8.40 41.54
C GLU A 4 32.59 9.31 41.41
N THR A 5 32.28 10.05 42.47
CA THR A 5 31.22 11.07 42.46
C THR A 5 31.75 12.34 41.79
N ASN A 6 31.86 12.32 40.46
CA ASN A 6 32.16 13.52 39.69
C ASN A 6 30.88 14.35 39.52
N PRO A 7 30.82 15.61 40.01
CA PRO A 7 29.65 16.47 39.85
C PRO A 7 29.43 16.84 38.38
N ILE A 8 28.20 16.69 37.89
CA ILE A 8 27.81 17.09 36.54
C ILE A 8 27.57 18.60 36.53
N HIS A 9 28.43 19.36 35.84
CA HIS A 9 28.29 20.80 35.69
C HIS A 9 27.50 21.14 34.41
N LEU A 10 26.32 21.72 34.58
CA LEU A 10 25.44 22.15 33.48
C LEU A 10 25.43 23.69 33.38
N ASN A 11 25.45 24.22 32.16
CA ASN A 11 25.17 25.64 31.92
C ASN A 11 23.66 25.93 32.03
N ALA A 12 23.27 27.22 31.99
CA ALA A 12 21.88 27.65 32.17
C ALA A 12 20.93 27.00 31.15
N ASP A 13 21.33 26.94 29.88
CA ASP A 13 20.52 26.35 28.81
C ASP A 13 20.39 24.82 28.96
N GLN A 14 21.50 24.14 29.28
CA GLN A 14 21.52 22.69 29.52
C GLN A 14 20.65 22.32 30.73
N LYS A 15 20.64 23.14 31.77
CA LYS A 15 19.77 22.96 32.93
C LYS A 15 18.29 23.05 32.55
N GLU A 16 17.89 24.06 31.78
CA GLU A 16 16.51 24.21 31.30
C GLU A 16 16.10 23.05 30.38
N VAL A 17 16.97 22.64 29.45
CA VAL A 17 16.71 21.51 28.57
C VAL A 17 16.57 20.21 29.37
N ALA A 18 17.39 19.99 30.40
CA ALA A 18 17.28 18.82 31.28
C ALA A 18 15.95 18.82 32.04
N LEU A 19 15.56 19.95 32.64
CA LEU A 19 14.29 20.09 33.37
C LEU A 19 13.08 19.88 32.46
N ARG A 20 13.14 20.35 31.20
CA ARG A 20 12.09 20.07 30.21
C ARG A 20 11.99 18.57 29.90
N LYS A 21 13.11 17.91 29.61
CA LYS A 21 13.14 16.46 29.31
C LYS A 21 12.67 15.60 30.49
N ILE A 22 13.00 15.99 31.72
CA ILE A 22 12.52 15.33 32.94
C ILE A 22 10.99 15.45 33.04
N ARG A 23 10.43 16.65 32.80
CA ARG A 23 8.97 16.86 32.81
C ARG A 23 8.26 16.04 31.75
N GLU A 24 8.81 15.97 30.53
CA GLU A 24 8.27 15.12 29.45
C GLU A 24 8.26 13.64 29.84
N LEU A 25 9.37 13.14 30.41
CA LEU A 25 9.46 11.75 30.88
C LEU A 25 8.43 11.45 31.98
N GLN A 26 8.27 12.38 32.94
CA GLN A 26 7.26 12.29 33.98
C GLN A 26 5.84 12.26 33.41
N GLN A 27 5.54 13.06 32.37
CA GLN A 27 4.23 13.05 31.71
C GLN A 27 3.97 11.74 30.96
N HIS A 28 4.94 11.22 30.23
CA HIS A 28 4.83 9.94 29.53
C HIS A 28 4.53 8.82 30.52
N VAL A 29 5.37 8.63 31.53
CA VAL A 29 5.16 7.59 32.55
C VAL A 29 3.90 7.86 33.38
N GLY A 30 3.59 9.12 33.66
CA GLY A 30 2.37 9.55 34.35
C GLY A 30 1.09 9.19 33.59
N THR A 31 1.14 9.09 32.26
CA THR A 31 0.01 8.63 31.44
C THR A 31 -0.34 7.18 31.79
N LEU A 32 0.66 6.30 31.99
CA LEU A 32 0.41 4.93 32.46
C LEU A 32 -0.20 4.92 33.85
N SER A 33 0.33 5.72 34.77
CA SER A 33 -0.21 5.84 36.12
C SER A 33 -1.68 6.32 36.10
N SER A 34 -2.01 7.28 35.25
CA SER A 34 -3.40 7.77 35.08
C SER A 34 -4.34 6.67 34.59
N VAL A 35 -3.91 5.88 33.60
CA VAL A 35 -4.70 4.75 33.09
C VAL A 35 -4.89 3.67 34.15
N LEU A 36 -3.84 3.34 34.91
CA LEU A 36 -3.88 2.35 35.98
C LEU A 36 -4.79 2.78 37.15
N ASN A 37 -4.89 4.10 37.41
CA ASN A 37 -5.75 4.66 38.45
C ASN A 37 -7.14 5.05 37.92
N SER A 38 -7.46 4.74 36.66
CA SER A 38 -8.76 5.05 36.07
C SER A 38 -9.87 4.19 36.71
N PRO A 39 -11.05 4.75 37.02
CA PRO A 39 -12.17 3.99 37.56
C PRO A 39 -12.62 2.82 36.65
N HIS A 40 -12.32 2.90 35.35
CA HIS A 40 -12.68 1.89 34.36
C HIS A 40 -11.57 0.87 34.06
N PHE A 41 -10.48 0.89 34.83
CA PHE A 41 -9.35 -0.01 34.60
C PHE A 41 -9.74 -1.48 34.74
N ASP A 42 -10.56 -1.84 35.74
CA ASP A 42 -10.97 -3.23 35.97
C ASP A 42 -11.83 -3.81 34.83
N GLU A 43 -12.49 -2.95 34.05
CA GLU A 43 -13.32 -3.34 32.91
C GLU A 43 -12.54 -3.36 31.59
N SER A 44 -11.63 -2.39 31.38
CA SER A 44 -10.96 -2.15 30.10
C SER A 44 -9.50 -2.61 30.06
N GLY A 45 -8.87 -2.82 31.22
CA GLY A 45 -7.47 -3.19 31.37
C GLY A 45 -6.49 -2.18 30.78
N LEU A 46 -5.21 -2.55 30.75
CA LEU A 46 -4.17 -1.75 30.08
C LEU A 46 -4.10 -2.14 28.60
N ASN A 47 -4.39 -1.19 27.71
CA ASN A 47 -4.16 -1.39 26.28
C ASN A 47 -2.66 -1.61 26.01
N SER A 48 -2.30 -2.80 25.52
CA SER A 48 -0.91 -3.19 25.26
C SER A 48 -0.19 -2.28 24.27
N GLN A 49 -0.90 -1.76 23.26
CA GLN A 49 -0.32 -0.88 22.26
C GLN A 49 -0.07 0.52 22.83
N LEU A 50 -1.00 1.04 23.64
CA LEU A 50 -0.79 2.28 24.40
C LEU A 50 0.43 2.14 25.32
N ALA A 51 0.50 1.05 26.10
CA ALA A 51 1.60 0.82 27.02
C ALA A 51 2.95 0.72 26.30
N THR A 52 2.99 -0.03 25.21
CA THR A 52 4.19 -0.15 24.36
C THR A 52 4.63 1.21 23.82
N ASN A 53 3.69 2.04 23.35
CA ASN A 53 4.02 3.35 22.80
C ASN A 53 4.55 4.29 23.88
N VAL A 54 3.89 4.35 25.04
CA VAL A 54 4.34 5.19 26.17
C VAL A 54 5.74 4.79 26.61
N LEU A 55 5.99 3.49 26.83
CA LEU A 55 7.31 3.01 27.26
C LEU A 55 8.39 3.29 26.21
N LYS A 56 8.11 3.09 24.92
CA LYS A 56 9.04 3.45 23.84
C LYS A 56 9.40 4.94 23.87
N VAL A 57 8.42 5.82 24.01
CA VAL A 57 8.66 7.27 24.04
C VAL A 57 9.44 7.65 25.32
N SER A 58 9.12 7.05 26.47
CA SER A 58 9.88 7.21 27.71
C SER A 58 11.35 6.79 27.56
N GLU A 59 11.63 5.67 26.88
CA GLU A 59 12.99 5.24 26.58
C GLU A 59 13.74 6.22 25.68
N TYR A 60 13.07 6.81 24.69
CA TYR A 60 13.66 7.88 23.86
C TYR A 60 13.98 9.13 24.69
N SER A 61 13.04 9.60 25.51
CA SER A 61 13.26 10.76 26.39
C SER A 61 14.38 10.51 27.42
N LEU A 62 14.47 9.30 27.94
CA LEU A 62 15.53 8.90 28.88
C LEU A 62 16.90 8.89 28.20
N ALA A 63 17.00 8.28 27.02
CA ALA A 63 18.25 8.24 26.25
C ALA A 63 18.77 9.65 25.92
N ASP A 64 17.88 10.55 25.55
CA ASP A 64 18.20 11.96 25.30
C ASP A 64 18.70 12.69 26.56
N LEU A 65 18.06 12.44 27.71
CA LEU A 65 18.48 13.00 28.98
C LEU A 65 19.85 12.46 29.39
N CYS A 66 20.07 11.16 29.26
CA CYS A 66 21.36 10.51 29.46
C CYS A 66 22.46 11.15 28.60
N LYS A 67 22.19 11.38 27.31
CA LYS A 67 23.13 12.06 26.40
C LYS A 67 23.44 13.50 26.84
N LEU A 68 22.45 14.27 27.28
CA LEU A 68 22.64 15.63 27.78
C LEU A 68 23.49 15.67 29.07
N LEU A 69 23.30 14.68 29.94
CA LEU A 69 24.02 14.56 31.20
C LEU A 69 25.39 13.86 31.06
N GLY A 70 25.73 13.35 29.87
CA GLY A 70 26.96 12.58 29.65
C GLY A 70 26.97 11.21 30.32
N ILE A 71 25.79 10.66 30.62
CA ILE A 71 25.62 9.36 31.28
C ILE A 71 25.41 8.29 30.20
N VAL A 72 26.25 7.27 30.20
CA VAL A 72 26.07 6.07 29.37
C VAL A 72 25.33 5.04 30.21
N THR A 73 24.14 4.62 29.75
CA THR A 73 23.44 3.46 30.32
C THR A 73 23.62 2.27 29.36
N ASP A 74 23.60 1.05 29.88
CA ASP A 74 23.73 -0.17 29.07
C ASP A 74 22.71 -0.20 27.92
N THR A 75 21.51 0.31 28.18
CA THR A 75 20.43 0.48 27.19
C THR A 75 20.76 1.43 26.05
N THR A 76 21.59 2.46 26.24
CA THR A 76 21.97 3.38 25.15
C THR A 76 23.02 2.75 24.24
N ALA A 77 24.02 2.07 24.81
CA ALA A 77 25.08 1.40 24.07
C ALA A 77 24.54 0.23 23.21
N GLU A 78 23.70 -0.63 23.80
CA GLU A 78 23.06 -1.74 23.06
C GLU A 78 22.17 -1.23 21.91
N ARG A 79 21.48 -0.11 22.13
CA ARG A 79 20.61 0.51 21.14
C ARG A 79 21.40 1.13 19.98
N GLU A 80 22.51 1.80 20.28
CA GLU A 80 23.40 2.33 19.25
C GLU A 80 24.01 1.20 18.42
N GLN A 81 24.47 0.13 19.07
CA GLN A 81 24.99 -1.06 18.40
C GLN A 81 23.93 -1.69 17.49
N ARG A 82 22.72 -1.92 17.99
CA ARG A 82 21.61 -2.46 17.20
C ARG A 82 21.28 -1.60 15.98
N ASN A 83 21.29 -0.27 16.14
CA ASN A 83 21.06 0.65 15.01
C ASN A 83 22.21 0.62 13.99
N ALA A 84 23.45 0.51 14.45
CA ALA A 84 24.62 0.36 13.58
C ALA A 84 24.54 -0.94 12.77
N ASP A 85 24.16 -2.05 13.43
CA ASP A 85 23.98 -3.35 12.80
C ASP A 85 22.85 -3.33 11.76
N LEU A 86 21.71 -2.70 12.07
CA LEU A 86 20.61 -2.50 11.11
C LEU A 86 21.04 -1.69 9.89
N ARG A 87 21.83 -0.62 10.09
CA ARG A 87 22.36 0.17 8.96
C ARG A 87 23.30 -0.67 8.10
N LYS A 88 24.20 -1.44 8.72
CA LYS A 88 25.14 -2.32 8.02
C LYS A 88 24.40 -3.39 7.21
N ALA A 89 23.39 -4.01 7.80
CA ALA A 89 22.54 -4.99 7.12
C ALA A 89 21.81 -4.36 5.91
N ASN A 90 21.20 -3.18 6.08
CA ASN A 90 20.51 -2.49 4.99
C ASN A 90 21.45 -2.06 3.85
N MET A 91 22.66 -1.62 4.18
CA MET A 91 23.68 -1.32 3.16
C MET A 91 24.07 -2.58 2.38
N ARG A 92 24.24 -3.71 3.07
CA ARG A 92 24.56 -4.98 2.43
C ARG A 92 23.44 -5.47 1.52
N ILE A 93 22.18 -5.32 1.92
CA ILE A 93 21.02 -5.63 1.07
C ILE A 93 21.08 -4.82 -0.22
N ARG A 94 21.27 -3.50 -0.14
CA ARG A 94 21.37 -2.63 -1.32
C ARG A 94 22.53 -3.01 -2.25
N GLU A 95 23.67 -3.39 -1.68
CA GLU A 95 24.82 -3.85 -2.45
C GLU A 95 24.50 -5.14 -3.20
N LEU A 96 23.87 -6.11 -2.54
CA LEU A 96 23.45 -7.38 -3.15
C LEU A 96 22.38 -7.17 -4.24
N GLU A 97 21.40 -6.30 -4.00
CA GLU A 97 20.39 -5.91 -5.00
C GLU A 97 21.06 -5.31 -6.24
N THR A 98 22.08 -4.47 -6.05
CA THR A 98 22.86 -3.87 -7.14
C THR A 98 23.61 -4.93 -7.93
N GLN A 99 24.29 -5.87 -7.25
CA GLN A 99 25.00 -6.97 -7.90
C GLN A 99 24.05 -7.85 -8.71
N LEU A 100 22.89 -8.19 -8.16
CA LEU A 100 21.89 -9.00 -8.84
C LEU A 100 21.34 -8.29 -10.08
N GLY A 101 21.02 -7.00 -9.97
CA GLY A 101 20.57 -6.17 -11.09
C GLY A 101 21.60 -6.10 -12.22
N ASN A 102 22.88 -5.98 -11.88
CA ASN A 102 23.97 -5.96 -12.87
C ASN A 102 24.25 -7.34 -13.50
N THR A 103 23.77 -8.42 -12.90
CA THR A 103 23.98 -9.78 -13.41
C THR A 103 22.95 -10.15 -14.48
N GLN A 104 21.77 -9.52 -14.47
CA GLN A 104 20.75 -9.78 -15.49
C GLN A 104 21.04 -9.00 -16.77
N GLY A 105 21.02 -9.70 -17.91
CA GLY A 105 21.14 -9.09 -19.22
C GLY A 105 19.91 -8.21 -19.53
N PRO A 106 20.08 -7.05 -20.20
CA PRO A 106 18.96 -6.17 -20.57
C PRO A 106 17.82 -6.87 -21.31
N ASP A 107 18.13 -7.83 -22.18
CA ASP A 107 17.13 -8.58 -22.98
C ASP A 107 16.18 -9.41 -22.11
N VAL A 108 16.72 -10.01 -21.03
CA VAL A 108 15.93 -10.80 -20.08
C VAL A 108 15.00 -9.87 -19.32
N THR A 109 15.50 -8.74 -18.83
CA THR A 109 14.71 -7.72 -18.13
C THR A 109 13.57 -7.19 -19.02
N GLN A 110 13.87 -6.85 -20.27
CA GLN A 110 12.87 -6.37 -21.23
C GLN A 110 11.79 -7.44 -21.50
N SER A 111 12.20 -8.71 -21.64
CA SER A 111 11.27 -9.82 -21.83
C SER A 111 10.36 -10.03 -20.61
N CYS A 112 10.91 -9.94 -19.40
CA CYS A 112 10.14 -10.02 -18.15
C CYS A 112 9.11 -8.88 -18.04
N ILE A 113 9.50 -7.64 -18.37
CA ILE A 113 8.59 -6.48 -18.39
C ILE A 113 7.43 -6.73 -19.37
N LYS A 114 7.73 -7.24 -20.57
CA LYS A 114 6.70 -7.57 -21.56
C LYS A 114 5.72 -8.62 -21.03
N VAL A 115 6.22 -9.70 -20.42
CA VAL A 115 5.36 -10.74 -19.85
C VAL A 115 4.43 -10.17 -18.78
N MET A 116 4.95 -9.32 -17.89
CA MET A 116 4.13 -8.65 -16.86
C MET A 116 3.09 -7.69 -17.46
N TYR A 117 3.48 -6.95 -18.51
CA TYR A 117 2.57 -6.08 -19.24
C TYR A 117 1.40 -6.87 -19.86
N ASP A 118 1.70 -7.96 -20.57
CA ASP A 118 0.71 -8.81 -21.21
C ASP A 118 -0.20 -9.48 -20.17
N GLN A 119 0.37 -9.86 -19.03
CA GLN A 119 -0.33 -10.47 -17.91
C GLN A 119 -1.36 -9.52 -17.26
N LEU A 120 -1.00 -8.25 -17.05
CA LEU A 120 -1.92 -7.24 -16.53
C LEU A 120 -3.09 -7.01 -17.48
N ASN A 121 -2.80 -6.83 -18.78
CA ASN A 121 -3.83 -6.63 -19.80
C ASN A 121 -4.75 -7.86 -19.87
N SER A 122 -4.19 -9.06 -19.94
CA SER A 122 -4.98 -10.29 -20.00
C SER A 122 -5.87 -10.49 -18.77
N TRP A 123 -5.41 -10.10 -17.58
CA TRP A 123 -6.22 -10.17 -16.37
C TRP A 123 -7.35 -9.14 -16.40
N TRP A 124 -7.04 -7.90 -16.79
CA TRP A 124 -8.04 -6.85 -16.87
C TRP A 124 -9.07 -7.08 -17.98
N ASP A 125 -8.71 -7.80 -19.04
CA ASP A 125 -9.63 -8.29 -20.07
C ASP A 125 -10.57 -9.37 -19.54
N LEU A 126 -10.07 -10.23 -18.65
CA LEU A 126 -10.81 -11.39 -18.15
C LEU A 126 -11.75 -11.02 -17.00
N GLU A 127 -11.21 -10.36 -15.98
CA GLU A 127 -11.93 -10.05 -14.74
C GLU A 127 -12.23 -8.56 -14.60
N GLY A 128 -11.56 -7.68 -15.34
CA GLY A 128 -11.78 -6.23 -15.31
C GLY A 128 -12.72 -5.75 -16.39
N PHE A 129 -12.34 -4.67 -17.07
CA PHE A 129 -13.17 -3.96 -18.05
C PHE A 129 -12.59 -3.91 -19.47
N GLY A 130 -11.52 -4.65 -19.75
CA GLY A 130 -10.99 -4.82 -21.12
C GLY A 130 -10.02 -3.76 -21.62
N HIS A 131 -9.72 -2.72 -20.83
CA HIS A 131 -8.71 -1.75 -21.22
C HIS A 131 -7.92 -1.20 -20.04
N ILE A 132 -6.61 -1.11 -20.20
CA ILE A 132 -5.70 -0.41 -19.29
C ILE A 132 -5.19 0.83 -20.02
N SER A 133 -5.42 2.00 -19.43
CA SER A 133 -5.04 3.29 -20.01
C SER A 133 -3.53 3.49 -20.02
N SER A 134 -2.83 3.04 -18.96
CA SER A 134 -1.37 3.15 -18.88
C SER A 134 -0.76 2.11 -17.93
N ILE A 135 0.47 1.67 -18.23
CA ILE A 135 1.31 0.84 -17.34
C ILE A 135 2.70 1.45 -17.34
N SER A 136 3.21 1.81 -16.14
CA SER A 136 4.53 2.41 -15.96
C SER A 136 5.33 1.64 -14.91
N PHE A 137 6.43 1.02 -15.33
CA PHE A 137 7.38 0.39 -14.42
C PHE A 137 8.37 1.44 -13.90
N GLN A 138 8.24 1.78 -12.62
CA GLN A 138 9.08 2.76 -11.95
C GLN A 138 10.13 2.06 -11.07
N ARG A 139 11.01 2.84 -10.44
CA ARG A 139 12.13 2.32 -9.63
C ARG A 139 11.72 1.35 -8.52
N TYR A 140 10.54 1.53 -7.92
CA TYR A 140 10.11 0.76 -6.74
C TYR A 140 8.70 0.19 -6.85
N CYS A 141 7.98 0.45 -7.94
CA CYS A 141 6.61 -0.01 -8.10
C CYS A 141 6.22 0.00 -9.58
N CYS A 142 5.14 -0.70 -9.90
CA CYS A 142 4.43 -0.54 -11.16
C CYS A 142 3.19 0.32 -10.91
N VAL A 143 3.04 1.41 -11.68
CA VAL A 143 1.85 2.26 -11.64
C VAL A 143 0.96 1.88 -12.81
N VAL A 144 -0.30 1.60 -12.54
CA VAL A 144 -1.28 1.17 -13.53
C VAL A 144 -2.52 2.04 -13.43
N ASP A 145 -2.93 2.61 -14.56
CA ASP A 145 -4.20 3.32 -14.71
C ASP A 145 -5.18 2.39 -15.42
N PHE A 146 -6.02 1.71 -14.64
CA PHE A 146 -7.05 0.82 -15.17
C PHE A 146 -8.24 1.64 -15.65
N SER A 147 -8.72 1.39 -16.87
CA SER A 147 -9.96 1.98 -17.36
C SER A 147 -11.15 1.23 -16.80
N CYS A 148 -12.20 1.97 -16.40
CA CYS A 148 -13.49 1.41 -16.02
C CYS A 148 -14.52 1.47 -17.16
N MET A 149 -14.10 1.86 -18.37
CA MET A 149 -14.95 1.78 -19.56
C MET A 149 -15.26 0.33 -19.89
N LEU A 150 -16.50 0.02 -20.26
CA LEU A 150 -16.95 -1.35 -20.51
C LEU A 150 -16.55 -1.86 -21.91
N THR A 151 -15.26 -1.89 -22.18
CA THR A 151 -14.62 -2.28 -23.45
C THR A 151 -14.17 -3.74 -23.44
N GLY A 152 -15.00 -4.66 -22.95
CA GLY A 152 -14.64 -6.07 -22.78
C GLY A 152 -14.19 -6.79 -24.07
N ASP A 153 -13.89 -8.09 -23.96
CA ASP A 153 -13.33 -8.91 -25.06
C ASP A 153 -14.36 -9.29 -26.16
N PHE A 154 -14.99 -8.29 -26.78
CA PHE A 154 -15.91 -8.49 -27.90
C PHE A 154 -15.72 -7.36 -28.92
N ARG A 155 -15.63 -7.73 -30.20
CA ARG A 155 -15.58 -6.74 -31.28
C ARG A 155 -17.00 -6.25 -31.57
N ILE A 156 -17.26 -4.98 -31.28
CA ILE A 156 -18.56 -4.36 -31.57
C ILE A 156 -18.64 -3.91 -33.04
N ILE A 157 -17.50 -3.56 -33.64
CA ILE A 157 -17.38 -3.02 -35.01
C ILE A 157 -16.67 -4.05 -35.89
N ASP A 158 -17.17 -4.25 -37.11
CA ASP A 158 -16.60 -5.13 -38.14
C ASP A 158 -16.28 -6.55 -37.64
N SER A 159 -17.19 -7.12 -36.83
CA SER A 159 -17.06 -8.49 -36.39
C SER A 159 -17.61 -9.48 -37.42
N ASP A 160 -16.87 -10.56 -37.65
CA ASP A 160 -17.31 -11.73 -38.42
C ASP A 160 -18.41 -12.53 -37.69
N THR A 161 -18.65 -12.27 -36.39
CA THR A 161 -19.61 -13.02 -35.54
C THR A 161 -20.56 -12.12 -34.71
N PRO A 162 -21.26 -11.16 -35.32
CA PRO A 162 -21.94 -10.08 -34.60
C PRO A 162 -23.06 -10.54 -33.64
N VAL A 163 -23.70 -11.69 -33.91
CA VAL A 163 -24.75 -12.25 -33.04
C VAL A 163 -24.12 -12.82 -31.76
N SER A 164 -23.12 -13.69 -31.89
CA SER A 164 -22.43 -14.29 -30.75
C SER A 164 -21.62 -13.28 -29.92
N ASP A 165 -21.15 -12.18 -30.53
CA ASP A 165 -20.51 -11.08 -29.78
C ASP A 165 -21.50 -10.30 -28.93
N LYS A 166 -22.73 -10.06 -29.43
CA LYS A 166 -23.79 -9.41 -28.63
C LYS A 166 -24.21 -10.27 -27.44
N GLU A 167 -24.36 -11.58 -27.64
CA GLU A 167 -24.66 -12.53 -26.55
C GLU A 167 -23.54 -12.55 -25.50
N ARG A 168 -22.27 -12.57 -25.94
CA ARG A 168 -21.12 -12.49 -25.03
C ARG A 168 -21.09 -11.17 -24.26
N LYS A 169 -21.35 -10.02 -24.91
CA LYS A 169 -21.47 -8.72 -24.21
C LYS A 169 -22.56 -8.77 -23.15
N ALA A 170 -23.74 -9.28 -23.48
CA ALA A 170 -24.86 -9.37 -22.54
C ALA A 170 -24.55 -10.28 -21.33
N GLN A 171 -23.96 -11.44 -21.58
CA GLN A 171 -23.52 -12.36 -20.51
C GLN A 171 -22.45 -11.72 -19.63
N TRP A 172 -21.50 -11.01 -20.23
CA TRP A 172 -20.44 -10.33 -19.50
C TRP A 172 -21.00 -9.20 -18.62
N LEU A 173 -21.89 -8.35 -19.14
CA LEU A 173 -22.58 -7.32 -18.35
C LEU A 173 -23.36 -7.93 -17.18
N LYS A 174 -24.08 -9.03 -17.43
CA LYS A 174 -24.78 -9.77 -16.37
C LYS A 174 -23.82 -10.25 -15.28
N SER A 175 -22.66 -10.80 -15.68
CA SER A 175 -21.64 -11.25 -14.73
C SER A 175 -21.07 -10.10 -13.87
N LEU A 176 -20.95 -8.88 -14.41
CA LEU A 176 -20.53 -7.72 -13.64
C LEU A 176 -21.56 -7.37 -12.56
N GLY A 177 -22.85 -7.42 -12.90
CA GLY A 177 -23.94 -7.24 -11.94
C GLY A 177 -23.94 -8.32 -10.85
N GLU A 178 -23.77 -9.59 -11.22
CA GLU A 178 -23.68 -10.72 -10.26
C GLU A 178 -22.46 -10.60 -9.33
N ARG A 179 -21.38 -9.95 -9.79
CA ARG A 179 -20.18 -9.66 -8.99
C ARG A 179 -20.34 -8.45 -8.07
N GLY A 180 -21.43 -7.69 -8.18
CA GLY A 180 -21.74 -6.56 -7.29
C GLY A 180 -21.57 -5.17 -7.90
N PHE A 181 -21.23 -5.05 -9.18
CA PHE A 181 -21.20 -3.75 -9.86
C PHE A 181 -22.60 -3.25 -10.17
N VAL A 182 -22.86 -1.97 -9.89
CA VAL A 182 -24.12 -1.31 -10.25
C VAL A 182 -23.98 -0.72 -11.65
N LEU A 183 -24.70 -1.28 -12.61
CA LEU A 183 -24.68 -0.83 -14.01
C LEU A 183 -25.82 0.15 -14.29
N VAL A 184 -25.53 1.18 -15.09
CA VAL A 184 -26.51 2.16 -15.58
C VAL A 184 -26.37 2.30 -17.09
N GLU A 185 -27.48 2.58 -17.76
CA GLU A 185 -27.50 2.83 -19.20
C GLU A 185 -27.38 4.34 -19.44
N GLU A 186 -26.42 4.76 -20.25
CA GLU A 186 -26.13 6.13 -20.66
C GLU A 186 -26.00 6.18 -22.19
N ASP A 187 -26.80 7.02 -22.86
CA ASP A 187 -26.71 7.28 -24.31
C ASP A 187 -26.51 6.02 -25.21
N ARG A 188 -27.14 4.90 -24.84
CA ARG A 188 -27.15 3.58 -25.51
C ARG A 188 -25.93 2.68 -25.23
N ASP A 189 -25.12 2.99 -24.24
CA ASP A 189 -24.15 2.04 -23.70
C ASP A 189 -24.29 1.88 -22.19
N TRP A 190 -23.63 0.86 -21.65
CA TRP A 190 -23.61 0.59 -20.23
C TRP A 190 -22.37 1.21 -19.59
N GLU A 191 -22.58 1.85 -18.44
CA GLU A 191 -21.53 2.36 -17.59
C GLU A 191 -21.69 1.83 -16.16
N ILE A 192 -20.63 1.96 -15.36
CA ILE A 192 -20.67 1.58 -13.95
C ILE A 192 -20.99 2.81 -13.14
N LEU A 193 -22.07 2.77 -12.37
CA LEU A 193 -22.43 3.83 -11.44
C LEU A 193 -21.37 3.94 -10.35
N ASP A 194 -20.91 5.16 -10.09
CA ASP A 194 -20.02 5.46 -8.99
C ASP A 194 -20.80 5.54 -7.67
N CYS A 195 -20.86 4.41 -6.97
CA CYS A 195 -21.48 4.26 -5.65
C CYS A 195 -20.63 3.36 -4.75
N ASP A 196 -20.97 3.31 -3.45
CA ASP A 196 -20.22 2.53 -2.46
C ASP A 196 -20.09 1.05 -2.83
N ALA A 197 -21.15 0.45 -3.40
CA ALA A 197 -21.14 -0.94 -3.83
C ALA A 197 -20.15 -1.18 -4.98
N SER A 198 -20.19 -0.35 -6.03
CA SER A 198 -19.28 -0.46 -7.18
C SER A 198 -17.83 -0.17 -6.77
N ARG A 199 -17.59 0.85 -5.94
CA ARG A 199 -16.25 1.17 -5.43
C ARG A 199 -15.68 0.04 -4.58
N LYS A 200 -16.47 -0.50 -3.65
CA LYS A 200 -16.05 -1.63 -2.83
C LYS A 200 -15.70 -2.84 -3.68
N THR A 201 -16.56 -3.20 -4.63
CA THR A 201 -16.32 -4.33 -5.54
C THR A 201 -15.04 -4.15 -6.36
N LEU A 202 -14.78 -2.93 -6.84
CA LEU A 202 -13.55 -2.59 -7.57
C LEU A 202 -12.29 -2.70 -6.69
N ILE A 203 -12.36 -2.16 -5.47
CA ILE A 203 -11.26 -2.23 -4.50
C ILE A 203 -10.98 -3.69 -4.12
N ASP A 204 -12.03 -4.47 -3.83
CA ASP A 204 -11.93 -5.87 -3.45
C ASP A 204 -11.34 -6.72 -4.58
N LEU A 205 -11.75 -6.48 -5.83
CA LEU A 205 -11.19 -7.13 -7.02
C LEU A 205 -9.66 -6.94 -7.11
N ILE A 206 -9.20 -5.70 -6.96
CA ILE A 206 -7.78 -5.36 -7.10
C ILE A 206 -6.98 -5.89 -5.92
N THR A 207 -7.42 -5.63 -4.69
CA THR A 207 -6.69 -5.99 -3.46
C THR A 207 -6.66 -7.49 -3.21
N THR A 208 -7.68 -8.24 -3.63
CA THR A 208 -7.69 -9.71 -3.54
C THR A 208 -6.71 -10.34 -4.52
N ARG A 209 -6.58 -9.79 -5.74
CA ARG A 209 -5.69 -10.32 -6.78
C ARG A 209 -4.26 -9.82 -6.65
N ILE A 210 -4.07 -8.62 -6.13
CA ILE A 210 -2.78 -7.93 -5.99
C ILE A 210 -2.68 -7.38 -4.57
N PRO A 211 -2.27 -8.20 -3.57
CA PRO A 211 -2.23 -7.78 -2.18
C PRO A 211 -1.28 -6.60 -1.90
N SER A 212 -0.22 -6.44 -2.70
CA SER A 212 0.70 -5.28 -2.60
C SER A 212 0.17 -4.00 -3.24
N ALA A 213 -1.04 -4.02 -3.80
CA ALA A 213 -1.65 -2.87 -4.47
C ALA A 213 -2.08 -1.79 -3.48
N LYS A 214 -1.76 -0.54 -3.82
CA LYS A 214 -2.28 0.66 -3.17
C LYS A 214 -3.06 1.49 -4.19
N ILE A 215 -4.35 1.64 -3.94
CA ILE A 215 -5.21 2.50 -4.75
C ILE A 215 -4.99 3.95 -4.31
N THR A 216 -4.65 4.82 -5.25
CA THR A 216 -4.35 6.24 -4.96
C THR A 216 -5.40 7.19 -5.49
N LYS A 217 -6.10 6.81 -6.57
CA LYS A 217 -7.07 7.66 -7.24
C LYS A 217 -8.18 6.82 -7.86
N ILE A 218 -9.42 7.28 -7.73
CA ILE A 218 -10.57 6.81 -8.49
C ILE A 218 -11.12 8.02 -9.24
N GLU A 219 -11.29 7.88 -10.55
CA GLU A 219 -11.82 8.92 -11.43
C GLU A 219 -13.27 8.60 -11.79
N ASN A 220 -14.07 9.66 -11.90
CA ASN A 220 -15.47 9.57 -12.29
C ASN A 220 -15.85 10.73 -13.23
N PHE A 221 -16.95 10.56 -13.95
CA PHE A 221 -17.58 11.63 -14.73
C PHE A 221 -19.02 11.84 -14.29
N SER A 222 -19.49 13.08 -14.39
CA SER A 222 -20.90 13.38 -14.22
C SER A 222 -21.68 12.69 -15.31
N ARG A 223 -22.82 12.09 -14.93
CA ARG A 223 -23.75 11.52 -15.89
C ARG A 223 -24.38 12.61 -16.76
N HIS A 224 -24.73 12.27 -17.99
CA HIS A 224 -25.33 13.22 -18.92
C HIS A 224 -26.84 13.23 -18.71
N ASN A 225 -27.43 14.40 -18.44
CA ASN A 225 -28.87 14.56 -18.20
C ASN A 225 -29.47 13.66 -17.09
N ALA A 226 -28.64 13.15 -16.18
CA ALA A 226 -29.05 12.33 -15.04
C ALA A 226 -28.23 12.70 -13.79
N GLU A 227 -28.78 12.42 -12.61
CA GLU A 227 -28.06 12.62 -11.35
C GLU A 227 -27.05 11.48 -11.12
N GLY A 228 -25.90 11.85 -10.54
CA GLY A 228 -24.84 10.93 -10.13
C GLY A 228 -23.61 10.95 -11.04
N PHE A 229 -22.70 10.03 -10.75
CA PHE A 229 -21.41 9.91 -11.44
C PHE A 229 -21.21 8.47 -11.92
N THR A 230 -20.41 8.28 -12.96
CA THR A 230 -19.98 6.97 -13.44
C THR A 230 -18.47 6.81 -13.30
N LEU A 231 -18.03 5.59 -13.00
CA LEU A 231 -16.61 5.28 -12.82
C LEU A 231 -15.88 5.34 -14.16
N ARG A 232 -14.75 6.05 -14.16
CA ARG A 232 -13.94 6.25 -15.35
C ARG A 232 -12.64 5.46 -15.33
N GLY A 233 -11.99 5.43 -14.20
CA GLY A 233 -10.72 4.75 -14.05
C GLY A 233 -10.25 4.69 -12.61
N ILE A 234 -9.21 3.91 -12.39
CA ILE A 234 -8.60 3.72 -11.09
C ILE A 234 -7.09 3.61 -11.24
N GLN A 235 -6.38 4.41 -10.46
CA GLN A 235 -4.92 4.39 -10.41
C GLN A 235 -4.45 3.54 -9.25
N VAL A 236 -3.55 2.62 -9.56
CA VAL A 236 -3.05 1.60 -8.64
C VAL A 236 -1.53 1.57 -8.67
N TYR A 237 -0.93 1.58 -7.48
CA TYR A 237 0.50 1.38 -7.26
C TYR A 237 0.72 -0.05 -6.79
N ILE A 238 1.40 -0.88 -7.59
CA ILE A 238 1.74 -2.25 -7.27
C ILE A 238 3.17 -2.27 -6.74
N HIS A 239 3.33 -2.52 -5.43
CA HIS A 239 4.63 -2.47 -4.76
C HIS A 239 5.44 -3.77 -4.89
N ASP A 240 4.79 -4.91 -5.10
CA ASP A 240 5.43 -6.17 -5.43
C ASP A 240 5.01 -6.65 -6.82
N ILE A 241 5.91 -6.52 -7.79
CA ILE A 241 5.66 -6.95 -9.18
C ILE A 241 5.50 -8.48 -9.30
N ALA A 242 5.91 -9.26 -8.29
CA ALA A 242 5.66 -10.70 -8.28
C ALA A 242 4.16 -11.02 -8.23
N ASP A 243 3.33 -10.14 -7.65
CA ASP A 243 1.88 -10.29 -7.65
C ASP A 243 1.31 -10.30 -9.07
N ILE A 244 1.90 -9.52 -9.99
CA ILE A 244 1.47 -9.48 -11.40
C ILE A 244 1.59 -10.88 -12.02
N THR A 245 2.68 -11.59 -11.77
CA THR A 245 2.94 -12.92 -12.37
C THR A 245 1.98 -14.01 -11.91
N ARG A 246 1.23 -13.77 -10.83
CA ARG A 246 0.25 -14.71 -10.26
C ARG A 246 -1.17 -14.44 -10.76
N LEU A 247 -1.37 -13.38 -11.53
CA LEU A 247 -2.68 -13.03 -12.06
C LEU A 247 -3.18 -14.12 -13.02
N PRO A 248 -4.51 -14.35 -13.08
CA PRO A 248 -5.05 -15.31 -14.02
C PRO A 248 -4.85 -14.82 -15.46
N GLN A 249 -4.49 -15.75 -16.34
CA GLN A 249 -4.39 -15.48 -17.78
C GLN A 249 -5.65 -15.98 -18.48
N LYS A 250 -6.04 -15.24 -19.51
CA LYS A 250 -7.06 -15.69 -20.44
C LYS A 250 -6.52 -16.89 -21.25
N PRO A 251 -7.31 -17.95 -21.45
CA PRO A 251 -6.87 -19.08 -22.26
C PRO A 251 -6.54 -18.61 -23.67
N LYS A 252 -5.32 -18.93 -24.15
CA LYS A 252 -4.90 -18.60 -25.52
C LYS A 252 -5.86 -19.28 -26.50
N LYS A 253 -6.47 -18.51 -27.42
CA LYS A 253 -7.20 -19.09 -28.55
C LYS A 253 -6.24 -20.02 -29.30
N PRO A 254 -6.64 -21.26 -29.62
CA PRO A 254 -5.81 -22.15 -30.43
C PRO A 254 -5.52 -21.44 -31.76
N SER A 255 -4.24 -21.42 -32.13
CA SER A 255 -3.79 -20.93 -33.43
C SER A 255 -4.52 -21.75 -34.50
N SER A 256 -5.46 -21.12 -35.21
CA SER A 256 -5.98 -21.62 -36.46
C SER A 256 -4.83 -21.58 -37.47
N ARG A 257 -4.23 -22.74 -37.74
CA ARG A 257 -3.45 -22.97 -38.97
C ARG A 257 -4.40 -23.30 -40.10
#